data_AF-X6FLR4-F1
#
_entry.id   AF-X6FLR4-F1
#
_cell.length_a   1.000
_cell.length_b   1.000
_cell.length_c   1.000
_cell.angle_alpha   90.00
_cell.angle_beta   90.00
_cell.angle_gamma   90.00
#
_symmetry.space_group_name_H-M   'P 1'
#
loop_
_entity.id
_entity.type
_entity.pdbx_description
1 polymer ?
#
loop_
_entity_poly.entity_id
_entity_poly.type
_entity_poly.pdbx_seq_one_letter_code
_entity_poly.pdbx_strand_id
1 'polypeptide(L)'
;MFGASGSAYVYRSYGLHWCLNAVCLPGSAVLVRAIEPQSKLDLMRANRGVDDLRLLCSGPGRLCQALAVDASYDGLPLDELPFQFKLPSGARTSSILTGHRVGISKAVDLEWRFGLAGSSYLSRKF
;
A
#
# COMPACT_ATOMS: atom_id res chain seq x y z
N MET A 1 -5.27 -10.43 -8.85
CA MET A 1 -5.15 -9.71 -10.14
C MET A 1 -6.19 -10.16 -11.18
N PHE A 2 -6.61 -11.43 -11.17
CA PHE A 2 -7.60 -11.97 -12.11
C PHE A 2 -9.02 -12.08 -11.52
N GLY A 3 -9.24 -11.49 -10.33
CA GLY A 3 -10.57 -11.36 -9.74
C GLY A 3 -11.31 -10.14 -10.28
N ALA A 4 -12.47 -9.84 -9.69
CA ALA A 4 -13.27 -8.67 -10.05
C ALA A 4 -12.51 -7.36 -9.78
N SER A 5 -12.70 -6.35 -10.65
CA SER A 5 -12.27 -4.99 -10.38
C SER A 5 -12.85 -4.50 -9.05
N GLY A 6 -12.03 -3.83 -8.25
CA GLY A 6 -12.43 -3.39 -6.90
C GLY A 6 -12.25 -4.45 -5.81
N SER A 7 -11.67 -5.62 -6.12
CA SER A 7 -11.26 -6.59 -5.09
C SER A 7 -9.83 -6.34 -4.60
N ALA A 8 -9.57 -6.72 -3.34
CA ALA A 8 -8.24 -6.84 -2.80
C ALA A 8 -7.52 -8.01 -3.45
N TYR A 9 -6.26 -7.81 -3.80
CA TYR A 9 -5.34 -8.88 -4.19
C TYR A 9 -4.17 -8.91 -3.22
N VAL A 10 -4.13 -9.95 -2.37
CA VAL A 10 -3.14 -10.13 -1.32
C VAL A 10 -2.30 -11.37 -1.60
N TYR A 11 -0.98 -11.20 -1.56
CA TYR A 11 -0.05 -12.31 -1.81
C TYR A 11 1.18 -12.21 -0.92
N ARG A 12 1.87 -13.34 -0.72
CA ARG A 12 3.19 -13.35 -0.06
C ARG A 12 4.31 -13.04 -1.05
N SER A 13 5.03 -11.96 -0.82
CA SER A 13 6.27 -11.67 -1.52
C SER A 13 7.41 -12.49 -0.91
N TYR A 14 8.04 -13.34 -1.74
CA TYR A 14 9.12 -14.26 -1.34
C TYR A 14 8.81 -15.10 -0.09
N GLY A 15 7.53 -15.43 0.13
CA GLY A 15 7.08 -16.21 1.30
C GLY A 15 7.15 -15.48 2.66
N LEU A 16 7.69 -14.26 2.71
CA LEU A 16 7.99 -13.53 3.95
C LEU A 16 6.92 -12.52 4.34
N HIS A 17 6.54 -11.64 3.42
CA HIS A 17 5.68 -10.50 3.73
C HIS A 17 4.45 -10.49 2.84
N TRP A 18 3.31 -10.09 3.42
CA TRP A 18 2.10 -9.81 2.66
C TRP A 18 2.24 -8.51 1.88
N CYS A 19 1.66 -8.48 0.68
CA CYS A 19 1.51 -7.31 -0.17
C CYS A 19 0.03 -7.15 -0.53
N LEU A 20 -0.53 -5.96 -0.31
CA LEU A 20 -1.92 -5.63 -0.64
C LEU A 20 -1.99 -4.81 -1.93
N ASN A 21 -2.83 -5.25 -2.85
CA ASN A 21 -3.07 -4.56 -4.12
C ASN A 21 -4.59 -4.37 -4.32
N ALA A 22 -4.96 -3.38 -5.11
CA ALA A 22 -6.33 -3.22 -5.61
C ALA A 22 -6.39 -3.69 -7.06
N VAL A 23 -7.30 -4.62 -7.37
CA VAL A 23 -7.55 -5.04 -8.77
C VAL A 23 -8.27 -3.92 -9.51
N CYS A 24 -7.77 -3.55 -10.69
CA CYS A 24 -8.29 -2.40 -11.45
C CYS A 24 -9.03 -2.84 -12.72
N LEU A 25 -8.31 -3.51 -13.62
CA LEU A 25 -8.81 -4.14 -14.85
C LEU A 25 -8.34 -5.60 -14.89
N PRO A 26 -8.94 -6.48 -15.71
CA PRO A 26 -8.46 -7.85 -15.86
C PRO A 26 -6.94 -7.91 -16.11
N GLY A 27 -6.21 -8.61 -15.24
CA GLY A 27 -4.76 -8.73 -15.36
C GLY A 27 -3.98 -7.50 -14.90
N SER A 28 -4.58 -6.56 -14.16
CA SER A 28 -3.92 -5.38 -13.61
C SER A 28 -4.30 -5.10 -12.16
N ALA A 29 -3.35 -4.57 -11.41
CA ALA A 29 -3.58 -4.17 -10.03
C ALA A 29 -2.63 -3.04 -9.62
N VAL A 30 -3.04 -2.25 -8.63
CA VAL A 30 -2.22 -1.20 -8.01
C VAL A 30 -1.76 -1.68 -6.64
N LEU A 31 -0.44 -1.78 -6.45
CA LEU A 31 0.17 -2.11 -5.16
C LEU A 31 0.14 -0.89 -4.23
N VAL A 32 -0.40 -1.07 -3.03
CA VAL A 32 -0.22 -0.09 -1.95
C VAL A 32 1.20 -0.24 -1.41
N ARG A 33 2.03 0.80 -1.55
CA ARG A 33 3.47 0.72 -1.19
C ARG A 33 3.81 1.34 0.15
N ALA A 34 3.07 2.36 0.55
CA ALA A 34 3.23 3.04 1.83
C ALA A 34 1.98 3.85 2.15
N ILE A 35 1.77 4.09 3.45
CA ILE A 35 0.75 5.01 3.96
C ILE A 35 1.36 5.87 5.06
N GLU A 36 0.79 7.05 5.27
CA GLU A 36 0.99 7.83 6.50
C GLU A 36 0.04 7.29 7.58
N PRO A 37 0.57 6.75 8.69
CA PRO A 37 -0.29 6.30 9.79
C PRO A 37 -0.93 7.49 10.52
N GLN A 38 -2.25 7.52 10.62
CA GLN A 38 -2.99 8.63 11.25
C GLN A 38 -3.77 8.23 12.51
N SER A 39 -4.06 6.94 12.69
CA SER A 39 -4.84 6.45 13.83
C SER A 39 -4.40 5.03 14.20
N LYS A 40 -4.80 4.58 15.40
CA LYS A 40 -4.46 3.24 15.93
C LYS A 40 -2.95 2.95 15.92
N LEU A 41 -2.14 3.98 16.20
CA LEU A 41 -0.68 3.90 16.13
C LEU A 41 -0.10 2.86 17.08
N ASP A 42 -0.67 2.71 18.27
CA ASP A 42 -0.17 1.76 19.27
C ASP A 42 -0.35 0.29 18.83
N LEU A 43 -1.46 -0.01 18.15
CA LEU A 43 -1.67 -1.31 17.51
C LEU A 43 -0.64 -1.55 16.39
N MET A 44 -0.39 -0.53 15.56
CA MET A 44 0.62 -0.65 14.50
C MET A 44 2.03 -0.83 15.06
N ARG A 45 2.39 -0.13 16.14
CA ARG A 45 3.67 -0.29 16.84
C ARG A 45 3.81 -1.69 17.43
N ALA A 46 2.78 -2.18 18.11
CA ALA A 46 2.75 -3.54 18.66
C ALA A 46 2.93 -4.60 17.56
N ASN A 47 2.22 -4.46 16.44
CA ASN A 47 2.34 -5.36 15.30
C ASN A 47 3.73 -5.35 14.65
N ARG A 48 4.42 -4.19 14.68
CA ARG A 48 5.71 -3.99 14.02
C ARG A 48 6.92 -4.17 14.93
N GLY A 49 6.74 -4.05 16.25
CA GLY A 49 7.83 -4.03 17.23
C GLY A 49 8.76 -2.82 17.07
N VAL A 50 8.26 -1.67 16.56
CA VAL A 50 9.04 -0.44 16.39
C VAL A 50 8.21 0.78 16.77
N ASP A 51 8.87 1.78 17.37
CA ASP A 51 8.19 3.01 17.82
C ASP A 51 8.21 4.14 16.79
N ASP A 52 9.19 4.13 15.87
CA ASP A 52 9.35 5.15 14.85
C ASP A 52 8.15 5.12 13.87
N LEU A 53 7.34 6.17 13.96
CA LEU A 53 6.15 6.40 13.14
C LEU A 53 6.44 6.31 11.65
N ARG A 54 7.61 6.77 11.19
CA ARG A 54 8.02 6.72 9.78
C ARG A 54 8.28 5.30 9.30
N LEU A 55 8.64 4.39 10.21
CA LEU A 55 8.98 3.00 9.87
C LEU A 55 7.79 2.04 9.94
N LEU A 56 6.66 2.47 10.49
CA LEU A 56 5.47 1.63 10.61
C LEU A 56 4.96 1.16 9.24
N CYS A 57 4.78 2.10 8.31
CA CYS A 57 4.11 1.84 7.03
C CYS A 57 4.92 2.25 5.79
N SER A 58 6.23 2.48 5.92
CA SER A 58 7.11 2.85 4.80
C SER A 58 7.59 1.65 3.98
N GLY A 59 6.65 0.84 3.48
CA GLY A 59 6.93 -0.30 2.60
C GLY A 59 5.75 -1.26 2.52
N PRO A 60 5.61 -2.02 1.41
CA PRO A 60 4.44 -2.88 1.19
C PRO A 60 4.29 -3.96 2.27
N GLY A 61 5.37 -4.66 2.61
CA GLY A 61 5.35 -5.63 3.71
C GLY A 61 5.17 -5.00 5.08
N ARG A 62 5.76 -3.82 5.30
CA ARG A 62 5.66 -3.09 6.58
C ARG A 62 4.23 -2.65 6.85
N LEU A 63 3.56 -2.05 5.85
CA LEU A 63 2.18 -1.60 6.01
C LEU A 63 1.22 -2.77 6.22
N CYS A 64 1.40 -3.90 5.52
CA CYS A 64 0.55 -5.06 5.71
C CYS A 64 0.72 -5.64 7.12
N GLN A 65 1.95 -5.73 7.62
CA GLN A 65 2.18 -6.14 9.01
C GLN A 65 1.58 -5.14 10.02
N ALA A 66 1.80 -3.84 9.83
CA ALA A 66 1.26 -2.81 10.73
C ALA A 66 -0.27 -2.87 10.81
N LEU A 67 -0.94 -3.12 9.68
CA LEU A 67 -2.40 -3.25 9.56
C LEU A 67 -2.94 -4.66 9.84
N ALA A 68 -2.07 -5.61 10.19
CA ALA A 68 -2.42 -7.03 10.36
C ALA A 68 -3.14 -7.65 9.13
N VAL A 69 -2.77 -7.24 7.93
CA VAL A 69 -3.24 -7.84 6.68
C VAL A 69 -2.57 -9.20 6.47
N ASP A 70 -3.39 -10.22 6.20
CA ASP A 70 -2.96 -11.57 5.87
C ASP A 70 -3.75 -12.17 4.68
N ALA A 71 -3.66 -13.48 4.49
CA ALA A 71 -4.33 -14.19 3.40
C ALA A 71 -5.86 -14.04 3.39
N SER A 72 -6.50 -13.84 4.54
CA SER A 72 -7.97 -13.78 4.63
C SER A 72 -8.55 -12.53 3.97
N TYR A 73 -7.70 -11.56 3.65
CA TYR A 73 -8.08 -10.34 2.94
C TYR A 73 -8.06 -10.50 1.41
N ASP A 74 -7.50 -11.58 0.87
CA ASP A 74 -7.46 -11.80 -0.58
C ASP A 74 -8.88 -12.01 -1.14
N GLY A 75 -9.19 -11.35 -2.25
CA GLY A 75 -10.48 -11.43 -2.93
C GLY A 75 -11.62 -10.62 -2.30
N LEU A 76 -11.44 -10.05 -1.11
CA LEU A 76 -12.47 -9.23 -0.48
C LEU A 76 -12.77 -7.94 -1.28
N PRO A 77 -14.04 -7.50 -1.33
CA PRO A 77 -14.41 -6.22 -1.95
C PRO A 77 -13.81 -5.03 -1.19
N LEU A 78 -13.26 -4.06 -1.92
CA LEU A 78 -12.61 -2.86 -1.34
C LEU A 78 -13.61 -1.77 -0.94
N ASP A 79 -14.84 -1.84 -1.42
CA ASP A 79 -15.94 -0.94 -1.09
C ASP A 79 -16.78 -1.41 0.11
N GLU A 80 -16.41 -2.52 0.74
CA GLU A 80 -17.04 -3.05 1.95
C GLU A 80 -16.04 -3.22 3.09
N LEU A 81 -16.56 -3.40 4.32
CA LEU A 81 -15.73 -3.74 5.46
C LEU A 81 -15.00 -5.07 5.22
N PRO A 82 -13.73 -5.20 5.66
CA PRO A 82 -13.01 -4.30 6.56
C PRO A 82 -12.33 -3.10 5.89
N PHE A 83 -12.46 -2.93 4.57
CA PHE A 83 -11.89 -1.80 3.85
C PHE A 83 -12.80 -0.58 3.94
N GLN A 84 -12.19 0.61 3.97
CA GLN A 84 -12.92 1.86 3.89
C GLN A 84 -12.03 2.92 3.26
N PHE A 85 -12.52 3.50 2.16
CA PHE A 85 -11.86 4.60 1.47
C PHE A 85 -12.64 5.88 1.70
N LYS A 86 -11.96 6.93 2.15
CA LYS A 86 -12.53 8.27 2.31
C LYS A 86 -11.69 9.24 1.51
N LEU A 87 -12.35 10.06 0.71
CA LEU A 87 -11.70 11.20 0.09
C LEU A 87 -11.35 12.22 1.18
N PRO A 88 -10.16 12.83 1.15
CA PRO A 88 -9.85 13.94 2.04
C PRO A 88 -10.87 15.07 1.86
N SER A 89 -11.26 15.71 2.96
CA SER A 89 -12.05 16.94 2.90
C SER A 89 -11.15 18.09 2.43
N GLY A 90 -11.38 18.61 1.22
CA GLY A 90 -10.70 19.79 0.68
C GLY A 90 -9.78 19.51 -0.51
N ALA A 91 -9.21 20.59 -1.08
CA ALA A 91 -8.28 20.50 -2.20
C ALA A 91 -6.92 19.96 -1.76
N ARG A 92 -6.41 18.93 -2.45
CA ARG A 92 -5.02 18.48 -2.26
C ARG A 92 -4.08 19.53 -2.86
N THR A 93 -3.28 20.17 -2.01
CA THR A 93 -2.27 21.16 -2.44
C THR A 93 -0.96 20.49 -2.85
N SER A 94 -0.73 19.24 -2.46
CA SER A 94 0.49 18.50 -2.75
C SER A 94 0.41 17.82 -4.12
N SER A 95 1.46 17.95 -4.92
CA SER A 95 1.57 17.29 -6.22
C SER A 95 1.82 15.78 -6.09
N ILE A 96 1.39 15.03 -7.10
CA ILE A 96 1.73 13.61 -7.26
C ILE A 96 3.02 13.53 -8.06
N LEU A 97 4.02 12.85 -7.48
CA LEU A 97 5.25 12.48 -8.14
C LEU A 97 5.05 11.16 -8.89
N THR A 98 5.71 11.03 -10.04
CA THR A 98 5.71 9.85 -10.89
C THR A 98 7.16 9.39 -11.06
N GLY A 99 7.40 8.08 -11.17
CA GLY A 99 8.75 7.57 -11.42
C GLY A 99 8.80 6.05 -11.54
N HIS A 100 9.99 5.49 -11.69
CA HIS A 100 10.18 4.04 -11.87
C HIS A 100 9.79 3.24 -10.61
N ARG A 101 9.29 2.03 -10.83
CA ARG A 101 8.96 1.10 -9.73
C ARG A 101 10.23 0.52 -9.09
N VAL A 102 10.11 0.19 -7.81
CA VAL A 102 11.22 -0.34 -7.00
C VAL A 102 11.08 -1.85 -6.83
N GLY A 103 12.17 -2.58 -7.03
CA GLY A 103 12.26 -4.03 -6.79
C GLY A 103 11.66 -4.88 -7.91
N ILE A 104 11.77 -4.42 -9.16
CA ILE A 104 11.29 -5.13 -10.35
C ILE A 104 12.43 -5.36 -11.34
N SER A 105 12.35 -6.44 -12.12
CA SER A 105 13.30 -6.77 -13.19
C SER A 105 12.73 -6.63 -14.60
N LYS A 106 11.41 -6.42 -14.72
CA LYS A 106 10.69 -6.23 -15.99
C LYS A 106 9.96 -4.90 -15.99
N ALA A 107 9.89 -4.23 -17.14
CA ALA A 107 9.25 -2.93 -17.30
C ALA A 107 9.78 -1.90 -16.29
N VAL A 108 11.12 -1.83 -16.22
CA VAL A 108 11.91 -0.98 -15.29
C VAL A 108 11.96 0.47 -15.75
N ASP A 109 11.78 0.69 -17.05
CA ASP A 109 11.70 1.95 -17.79
C ASP A 109 10.33 2.63 -17.67
N LEU A 110 9.31 1.92 -17.19
CA LEU A 110 7.96 2.47 -17.04
C LEU A 110 7.80 3.18 -15.69
N GLU A 111 7.31 4.41 -15.74
CA GLU A 111 7.11 5.26 -14.57
C GLU A 111 5.80 4.95 -13.82
N TRP A 112 5.57 3.67 -13.48
CA TRP A 112 4.35 3.21 -12.82
C TRP A 112 4.45 3.19 -11.29
N ARG A 113 5.17 4.15 -10.71
CA ARG A 113 5.18 4.44 -9.27
C ARG A 113 4.67 5.86 -9.07
N PHE A 114 3.73 6.01 -8.14
CA PHE A 114 3.12 7.29 -7.80
C PHE A 114 3.27 7.55 -6.30
N GLY A 115 3.45 8.81 -5.91
CA GLY A 115 3.59 9.17 -4.50
C GLY A 115 3.42 10.66 -4.24
N LEU A 116 3.14 11.00 -2.98
CA LEU A 116 2.85 12.37 -2.59
C LEU A 116 4.15 13.17 -2.41
N ALA A 117 4.28 14.30 -3.11
CA ALA A 117 5.42 15.20 -2.96
C ALA A 117 5.58 15.67 -1.51
N GLY A 118 6.82 15.68 -1.02
CA GLY A 118 7.14 16.09 0.36
C GLY A 118 6.82 15.06 1.45
N SER A 119 6.20 13.92 1.13
CA SER A 119 5.88 12.91 2.14
C SER A 119 7.13 12.24 2.73
N SER A 120 7.19 12.22 4.05
CA SER A 120 8.22 11.53 4.84
C SER A 120 8.02 10.02 4.95
N TYR A 121 6.85 9.53 4.53
CA TYR A 121 6.40 8.14 4.70
C TYR A 121 6.66 7.24 3.49
N LEU A 122 7.18 7.81 2.40
CA LEU A 122 7.54 7.04 1.21
C LEU A 122 8.63 6.02 1.54
N SER A 123 8.42 4.78 1.10
CA SER A 123 9.40 3.69 1.26
C SER A 123 10.74 3.96 0.55
N ARG A 124 10.70 4.67 -0.56
CA ARG A 124 11.84 5.19 -1.31
C ARG A 124 11.45 6.55 -1.88
N LYS A 125 12.42 7.47 -1.92
CA LYS A 125 12.26 8.76 -2.61
C LYS A 125 12.01 8.54 -4.11
N PHE A 126 11.39 9.53 -4.75
CA PHE A 126 11.18 9.55 -6.19
C PHE A 126 12.49 9.85 -6.90
#